data_AF-A0A842SPA0-F1
#
_entry.id   AF-A0A842SPA0-F1
#
_cell.length_a   1.000
_cell.length_b   1.000
_cell.length_c   1.000
_cell.angle_alpha   90.00
_cell.angle_beta   90.00
_cell.angle_gamma   90.00
#
_symmetry.space_group_name_H-M   'P 1'
#
loop_
_entity.id
_entity.type
_entity.pdbx_description
1 polymer ?
#
loop_
_entity_poly.entity_id
_entity_poly.type
_entity_poly.pdbx_seq_one_letter_code
_entity_poly.pdbx_strand_id
1 'polypeptide(L)'
;MCELCDKAKSIPEYQALLEKMVKEDKQRMEFSKEAAKELRPVSESCFSSVKWPVNLIYPMFEARAAYAVPNNYFQQLRVGGRRMGNAFAHGAMRSVFFVRDQLFLFSKGVNFKKGKEFFTSFVLLNLKKGEYQAGEKGTKIVIRANAEKPVKNLITGKVEKKKIAFAFQHHNVEGRIVSKERVADSARFREVYDKYKGGARMKSASMDLEGYAVTVHHLSPHPYLLQLCSKFGYEDNKDFQLHVKDYLLEHIK
;
A
#
# COMPACT_ATOMS: atom_id res chain seq x y z
N MET A 1 21.29 7.85 7.94
CA MET A 1 20.51 6.60 7.78
C MET A 1 19.23 6.81 8.57
N CYS A 2 18.06 6.48 8.02
CA CYS A 2 16.77 6.76 8.67
C CYS A 2 16.61 5.90 9.93
N GLU A 3 16.32 6.50 11.09
CA GLU A 3 16.21 5.79 12.37
C GLU A 3 15.14 4.70 12.33
N LEU A 4 13.98 5.01 11.74
CA LEU A 4 12.89 4.05 11.58
C LEU A 4 13.28 2.85 10.70
N CYS A 5 14.11 3.09 9.67
CA CYS A 5 14.63 2.01 8.83
C CYS A 5 15.59 1.10 9.60
N ASP A 6 16.38 1.65 10.51
CA ASP A 6 17.34 0.87 11.28
C ASP A 6 16.63 0.08 12.38
N LYS A 7 15.63 0.67 13.05
CA LYS A 7 14.71 -0.03 13.95
C LYS A 7 14.01 -1.20 13.24
N ALA A 8 13.49 -1.00 12.03
CA ALA A 8 12.82 -2.07 11.28
C ALA A 8 13.74 -3.28 11.03
N LYS A 9 15.04 -3.04 10.80
CA LYS A 9 16.03 -4.11 10.64
C LYS A 9 16.45 -4.76 11.95
N SER A 10 16.24 -4.11 13.10
CA SER A 10 16.67 -4.63 14.39
C SER A 10 15.55 -5.33 15.17
N ILE A 11 14.29 -5.23 14.76
CA ILE A 11 13.13 -5.85 15.44
C ILE A 11 12.85 -7.24 14.82
N PRO A 12 13.17 -8.35 15.51
CA PRO A 12 12.98 -9.71 14.96
C PRO A 12 11.51 -10.04 14.67
N GLU A 13 10.58 -9.54 15.49
CA GLU A 13 9.15 -9.76 15.31
C GLU A 13 8.66 -9.16 13.98
N TYR A 14 9.20 -7.99 13.59
CA TYR A 14 8.87 -7.36 12.31
C TYR A 14 9.42 -8.16 11.14
N GLN A 15 10.66 -8.64 11.24
CA GLN A 15 11.25 -9.52 10.23
C GLN A 15 10.44 -10.80 10.05
N ALA A 16 10.03 -11.45 11.14
CA ALA A 16 9.22 -12.65 11.10
C ALA A 16 7.85 -12.43 10.41
N LEU A 17 7.21 -11.28 10.64
CA LEU A 17 5.97 -10.90 9.94
C LEU A 17 6.20 -10.72 8.43
N LEU A 18 7.31 -10.10 8.03
CA LEU A 18 7.67 -9.92 6.61
C LEU A 18 8.03 -11.26 5.93
N GLU A 19 8.74 -12.14 6.62
CA GLU A 19 9.06 -13.48 6.13
C GLU A 19 7.80 -14.33 5.93
N LYS A 20 6.86 -14.26 6.89
CA LYS A 20 5.54 -14.87 6.74
C LYS A 20 4.82 -14.35 5.50
N MET A 21 4.80 -13.03 5.31
CA MET A 21 4.19 -12.42 4.12
C MET A 21 4.86 -12.89 2.82
N VAL A 22 6.20 -12.96 2.76
CA VAL A 22 6.92 -13.47 1.58
C VAL A 22 6.58 -14.93 1.32
N LYS A 23 6.46 -15.76 2.37
CA LYS A 23 6.06 -17.18 2.24
C LYS A 23 4.64 -17.31 1.67
N GLU A 24 3.68 -16.56 2.20
CA GLU A 24 2.32 -16.51 1.68
C GLU A 24 2.30 -15.99 0.24
N ASP A 25 3.04 -14.94 -0.07
CA ASP A 25 3.09 -14.35 -1.41
C ASP A 25 3.71 -15.31 -2.44
N LYS A 26 4.67 -16.16 -2.05
CA LYS A 26 5.17 -17.23 -2.91
C LYS A 26 4.07 -18.23 -3.25
N GLN A 27 3.32 -18.68 -2.25
CA GLN A 27 2.21 -19.63 -2.45
C GLN A 27 1.11 -19.02 -3.34
N ARG A 28 0.75 -17.76 -3.08
CA ARG A 28 -0.20 -16.99 -3.91
C ARG A 28 0.28 -16.88 -5.36
N MET A 29 1.57 -16.60 -5.59
CA MET A 29 2.11 -16.46 -6.94
C MET A 29 2.08 -17.79 -7.71
N GLU A 30 2.43 -18.91 -7.08
CA GLU A 30 2.33 -20.22 -7.73
C GLU A 30 0.89 -20.53 -8.14
N PHE A 31 -0.07 -20.31 -7.25
CA PHE A 31 -1.48 -20.51 -7.60
C PHE A 31 -1.98 -19.48 -8.63
N SER A 32 -1.42 -18.27 -8.67
CA SER A 32 -1.74 -17.27 -9.69
C SER A 32 -1.33 -17.71 -11.09
N LYS A 33 -0.21 -18.43 -11.23
CA LYS A 33 0.21 -19.01 -12.53
C LYS A 33 -0.79 -20.06 -13.02
N GLU A 34 -1.35 -20.86 -12.12
CA GLU A 34 -2.41 -21.80 -12.44
C GLU A 34 -3.71 -21.06 -12.82
N ALA A 35 -4.13 -20.11 -11.98
CA ALA A 35 -5.36 -19.34 -12.18
C ALA A 35 -5.34 -18.52 -13.48
N ALA A 36 -4.17 -18.04 -13.91
CA ALA A 36 -3.97 -17.27 -15.13
C ALA A 36 -4.33 -18.04 -16.42
N LYS A 37 -4.36 -19.38 -16.38
CA LYS A 37 -4.82 -20.21 -17.51
C LYS A 37 -6.31 -20.01 -17.81
N GLU A 38 -7.08 -19.68 -16.78
CA GLU A 38 -8.53 -19.47 -16.86
C GLU A 38 -8.91 -17.98 -16.74
N LEU A 39 -8.07 -17.17 -16.07
CA LEU A 39 -8.35 -15.77 -15.75
C LEU A 39 -7.35 -14.85 -16.45
N ARG A 40 -7.70 -14.42 -17.68
CA ARG A 40 -6.88 -13.49 -18.47
C ARG A 40 -6.44 -12.23 -17.70
N PRO A 41 -7.25 -11.59 -16.83
CA PRO A 41 -6.78 -10.43 -16.09
C PRO A 41 -5.55 -10.68 -15.19
N VAL A 42 -5.34 -11.91 -14.71
CA VAL A 42 -4.21 -12.27 -13.84
C VAL A 42 -2.90 -12.33 -14.62
N SER A 43 -2.92 -12.85 -15.86
CA SER A 43 -1.72 -12.95 -16.69
C SER A 43 -1.17 -11.59 -17.14
N GLU A 44 -1.98 -10.53 -17.05
CA GLU A 44 -1.66 -9.19 -17.54
C GLU A 44 -1.44 -8.17 -16.39
N SER A 45 -1.35 -8.61 -15.12
CA SER A 45 -1.35 -7.72 -13.94
C SER A 45 -0.30 -8.04 -12.88
N CYS A 46 0.60 -8.98 -13.14
CA CYS A 46 1.62 -9.47 -12.20
C CYS A 46 3.04 -9.15 -12.69
N PHE A 47 3.63 -8.06 -12.20
CA PHE A 47 4.89 -7.50 -12.67
C PHE A 47 5.89 -7.25 -11.53
N SER A 48 7.18 -7.42 -11.84
CA SER A 48 8.27 -6.96 -10.98
C SER A 48 9.38 -6.30 -11.80
N SER A 49 9.92 -5.16 -11.33
CA SER A 49 11.14 -4.57 -11.90
C SER A 49 12.42 -5.02 -11.20
N VAL A 50 12.29 -5.79 -10.12
CA VAL A 50 13.41 -6.40 -9.39
C VAL A 50 13.33 -7.92 -9.44
N LYS A 51 14.41 -8.60 -9.06
CA LYS A 51 14.40 -10.06 -8.93
C LYS A 51 13.43 -10.44 -7.80
N TRP A 52 12.34 -11.13 -8.15
CA TRP A 52 11.38 -11.70 -7.20
C TRP A 52 11.66 -13.19 -7.03
N PRO A 53 11.54 -13.77 -5.81
CA PRO A 53 11.20 -13.11 -4.54
C PRO A 53 12.33 -12.22 -4.02
N VAL A 54 11.98 -11.19 -3.24
CA VAL A 54 12.92 -10.29 -2.55
C VAL A 54 12.52 -10.17 -1.09
N ASN A 55 13.50 -10.09 -0.20
CA ASN A 55 13.27 -9.79 1.21
C ASN A 55 13.37 -8.27 1.42
N LEU A 56 12.25 -7.62 1.73
CA LEU A 56 12.17 -6.16 1.90
C LEU A 56 11.96 -5.84 3.37
N ILE A 57 13.04 -5.77 4.14
CA ILE A 57 13.02 -5.37 5.56
C ILE A 57 13.11 -3.84 5.66
N TYR A 58 12.02 -3.17 5.32
CA TYR A 58 11.93 -1.71 5.35
C TYR A 58 10.54 -1.27 5.83
N PRO A 59 10.41 -0.14 6.54
CA PRO A 59 9.12 0.42 6.90
C PRO A 59 8.28 0.70 5.65
N MET A 60 7.14 0.03 5.53
CA MET A 60 6.22 0.18 4.40
C MET A 60 5.05 1.08 4.76
N PHE A 61 4.67 2.00 3.86
CA PHE A 61 3.54 2.90 4.09
C PHE A 61 2.49 2.77 3.00
N GLU A 62 1.26 2.48 3.39
CA GLU A 62 0.10 2.30 2.52
C GLU A 62 -0.49 3.63 2.06
N ALA A 63 -0.62 3.81 0.74
CA ALA A 63 -1.17 5.03 0.17
C ALA A 63 -2.70 5.05 0.22
N ARG A 64 -3.27 5.65 1.27
CA ARG A 64 -4.70 5.70 1.55
C ARG A 64 -5.37 7.01 1.09
N ALA A 65 -6.64 6.93 0.73
CA ALA A 65 -7.46 8.05 0.28
C ALA A 65 -8.45 8.49 1.35
N ALA A 66 -8.72 9.79 1.38
CA ALA A 66 -9.69 10.38 2.30
C ALA A 66 -11.08 9.84 2.02
N TYR A 67 -11.79 9.35 3.05
CA TYR A 67 -13.20 8.96 2.98
C TYR A 67 -13.55 8.23 1.69
N ALA A 68 -12.89 7.10 1.45
CA ALA A 68 -13.05 6.38 0.21
C ALA A 68 -13.84 5.09 0.40
N VAL A 69 -14.81 4.85 -0.49
CA VAL A 69 -15.43 3.53 -0.64
C VAL A 69 -14.35 2.46 -0.85
N PRO A 70 -14.56 1.18 -0.49
CA PRO A 70 -13.51 0.15 -0.51
C PRO A 70 -12.67 0.11 -1.81
N ASN A 71 -13.29 0.32 -2.97
CA ASN A 71 -12.58 0.33 -4.26
C ASN A 71 -11.64 1.54 -4.47
N ASN A 72 -11.94 2.68 -3.84
CA ASN A 72 -11.16 3.90 -3.91
C ASN A 72 -10.27 4.11 -2.68
N TYR A 73 -10.25 3.15 -1.74
CA TYR A 73 -9.58 3.28 -0.44
C TYR A 73 -8.10 3.64 -0.56
N PHE A 74 -7.43 3.16 -1.61
CA PHE A 74 -6.05 3.53 -1.90
C PHE A 74 -5.94 4.52 -3.06
N GLN A 75 -4.94 5.39 -2.96
CA GLN A 75 -4.58 6.35 -4.00
C GLN A 75 -4.20 5.62 -5.31
N GLN A 76 -4.47 6.25 -6.46
CA GLN A 76 -4.47 5.56 -7.76
C GLN A 76 -3.07 5.18 -8.26
N LEU A 77 -2.98 3.99 -8.86
CA LEU A 77 -1.81 3.47 -9.58
C LEU A 77 -2.23 3.02 -10.98
N ARG A 78 -1.42 3.34 -11.98
CA ARG A 78 -1.57 2.85 -13.36
C ARG A 78 -0.29 2.16 -13.85
N VAL A 79 -0.46 1.02 -14.52
CA VAL A 79 0.63 0.25 -15.16
C VAL A 79 0.21 -0.10 -16.59
N GLY A 80 1.01 0.32 -17.58
CA GLY A 80 0.67 0.14 -18.99
C GLY A 80 -0.67 0.81 -19.38
N GLY A 81 -0.97 1.96 -18.77
CA GLY A 81 -2.24 2.69 -18.98
C GLY A 81 -3.43 2.17 -18.19
N ARG A 82 -3.37 0.94 -17.66
CA ARG A 82 -4.46 0.32 -16.90
C ARG A 82 -4.43 0.73 -15.44
N ARG A 83 -5.59 1.08 -14.88
CA ARG A 83 -5.74 1.33 -13.44
C ARG A 83 -5.62 0.00 -12.69
N MET A 84 -4.69 -0.06 -11.74
CA MET A 84 -4.55 -1.22 -10.87
C MET A 84 -5.65 -1.19 -9.81
N GLY A 85 -6.43 -2.27 -9.76
CA GLY A 85 -7.48 -2.45 -8.76
C GLY A 85 -6.93 -2.43 -7.33
N ASN A 86 -7.80 -2.13 -6.38
CA ASN A 86 -7.54 -2.32 -4.97
C ASN A 86 -8.34 -3.54 -4.51
N ALA A 87 -7.73 -4.41 -3.71
CA ALA A 87 -8.45 -5.47 -3.02
C ALA A 87 -8.55 -5.11 -1.54
N PHE A 88 -9.71 -5.34 -0.95
CA PHE A 88 -9.94 -5.19 0.48
C PHE A 88 -9.99 -6.58 1.10
N ALA A 89 -8.85 -7.27 1.06
CA ALA A 89 -8.69 -8.65 1.51
C ALA A 89 -7.39 -8.76 2.30
N HIS A 90 -7.32 -9.74 3.20
CA HIS A 90 -6.08 -10.05 3.91
C HIS A 90 -4.94 -10.30 2.91
N GLY A 91 -3.78 -9.71 3.16
CA GLY A 91 -2.62 -9.79 2.26
C GLY A 91 -2.65 -8.84 1.05
N ALA A 92 -3.71 -8.05 0.84
CA ALA A 92 -3.69 -6.96 -0.14
C ALA A 92 -3.03 -5.70 0.45
N MET A 93 -2.31 -4.96 -0.39
CA MET A 93 -1.66 -3.70 0.02
C MET A 93 -1.35 -2.81 -1.19
N ARG A 94 -1.12 -1.52 -0.94
CA ARG A 94 -0.47 -0.60 -1.88
C ARG A 94 0.44 0.31 -1.10
N SER A 95 1.71 -0.10 -0.99
CA SER A 95 2.68 0.61 -0.20
C SER A 95 3.78 1.23 -1.02
N VAL A 96 4.28 2.35 -0.51
CA VAL A 96 5.51 2.98 -0.93
C VAL A 96 6.46 3.08 0.24
N PHE A 97 7.76 2.97 -0.06
CA PHE A 97 8.83 3.10 0.92
C PHE A 97 10.14 3.37 0.21
N PHE A 98 11.11 3.90 0.95
CA PHE A 98 12.41 4.23 0.43
C PHE A 98 13.47 3.22 0.86
N VAL A 99 14.34 2.87 -0.08
CA VAL A 99 15.53 2.04 0.15
C VAL A 99 16.72 2.79 -0.40
N ARG A 100 17.49 3.43 0.48
CA ARG A 100 18.52 4.40 0.09
C ARG A 100 17.87 5.48 -0.81
N ASP A 101 18.44 5.73 -1.99
CA ASP A 101 17.94 6.73 -2.95
C ASP A 101 16.93 6.16 -3.96
N GLN A 102 16.31 5.03 -3.64
CA GLN A 102 15.31 4.38 -4.49
C GLN A 102 13.95 4.37 -3.82
N LEU A 103 12.92 4.68 -4.60
CA LEU A 103 11.54 4.53 -4.20
C LEU A 103 11.05 3.13 -4.60
N PHE A 104 10.56 2.37 -3.65
CA PHE A 104 9.86 1.12 -3.91
C PHE A 104 8.35 1.35 -3.89
N LEU A 105 7.66 0.72 -4.84
CA LEU A 105 6.21 0.60 -4.88
C LEU A 105 5.87 -0.89 -4.86
N PHE A 106 5.15 -1.30 -3.83
CA PHE A 106 4.66 -2.66 -3.68
C PHE A 106 3.14 -2.66 -3.57
N SER A 107 2.46 -3.08 -4.64
CA SER A 107 1.00 -3.17 -4.68
C SER A 107 0.57 -4.59 -5.05
N LYS A 108 -0.25 -5.21 -4.21
CA LYS A 108 -0.81 -6.53 -4.46
C LYS A 108 -2.31 -6.53 -4.16
N GLY A 109 -3.06 -7.17 -5.04
CA GLY A 109 -4.47 -7.49 -4.84
C GLY A 109 -4.65 -8.99 -4.72
N VAL A 110 -5.36 -9.44 -3.69
CA VAL A 110 -5.56 -10.87 -3.39
C VAL A 110 -7.04 -11.22 -3.56
N ASN A 111 -7.31 -12.43 -4.04
CA ASN A 111 -8.65 -13.02 -4.08
C ASN A 111 -8.55 -14.55 -3.87
N PHE A 112 -9.68 -15.22 -3.70
CA PHE A 112 -9.76 -16.65 -3.42
C PHE A 112 -10.43 -17.40 -4.58
N LYS A 113 -9.91 -18.58 -4.90
CA LYS A 113 -10.55 -19.52 -5.83
C LYS A 113 -10.23 -20.94 -5.38
N LYS A 114 -11.25 -21.81 -5.33
CA LYS A 114 -11.11 -23.23 -4.93
C LYS A 114 -10.35 -23.38 -3.59
N GLY A 115 -10.64 -22.52 -2.61
CA GLY A 115 -10.02 -22.55 -1.28
C GLY A 115 -8.56 -22.08 -1.21
N LYS A 116 -7.98 -21.57 -2.32
CA LYS A 116 -6.61 -21.05 -2.36
C LYS A 116 -6.61 -19.56 -2.74
N GLU A 117 -5.67 -18.82 -2.14
CA GLU A 117 -5.44 -17.42 -2.45
C GLU A 117 -4.60 -17.27 -3.73
N PHE A 118 -4.95 -16.30 -4.58
CA PHE A 118 -4.16 -15.89 -5.73
C PHE A 118 -4.11 -14.37 -5.84
N PHE A 119 -3.14 -13.87 -6.60
CA PHE A 119 -3.06 -12.46 -6.94
C PHE A 119 -3.99 -12.13 -8.10
N THR A 120 -4.88 -11.17 -7.89
CA THR A 120 -5.58 -10.47 -8.98
C THR A 120 -4.68 -9.42 -9.64
N SER A 121 -3.69 -8.95 -8.89
CA SER A 121 -2.58 -8.13 -9.38
C SER A 121 -1.40 -8.20 -8.42
N PHE A 122 -0.19 -8.05 -8.95
CA PHE A 122 1.04 -7.96 -8.18
C PHE A 122 1.97 -6.98 -8.89
N VAL A 123 2.42 -5.95 -8.21
CA VAL A 123 3.30 -4.91 -8.77
C VAL A 123 4.37 -4.64 -7.74
N LEU A 124 5.60 -5.03 -8.06
CA LEU A 124 6.78 -4.73 -7.26
C LEU A 124 7.78 -3.94 -8.10
N LEU A 125 7.89 -2.65 -7.83
CA LEU A 125 8.72 -1.75 -8.61
C LEU A 125 9.75 -1.09 -7.72
N ASN A 126 10.96 -0.94 -8.22
CA ASN A 126 11.92 0.05 -7.73
C ASN A 126 11.99 1.21 -8.72
N LEU A 127 12.14 2.43 -8.26
CA LEU A 127 12.30 3.63 -9.08
C LEU A 127 13.57 4.33 -8.59
N LYS A 128 14.53 4.47 -9.50
CA LYS A 128 15.78 5.18 -9.29
C LYS A 128 15.50 6.69 -9.28
N LYS A 129 16.45 7.45 -8.72
CA LYS A 129 16.48 8.91 -8.86
C LYS A 129 16.31 9.30 -10.34
N GLY A 130 15.40 10.23 -10.62
CA GLY A 130 15.00 10.63 -11.98
C GLY A 130 13.78 9.89 -12.55
N GLU A 131 13.44 8.69 -12.06
CA GLU A 131 12.20 7.97 -12.46
C GLU A 131 10.97 8.38 -11.62
N TYR A 132 11.18 9.09 -10.52
CA TYR A 132 10.15 9.63 -9.65
C TYR A 132 10.51 11.04 -9.18
N GLN A 133 9.51 11.76 -8.68
CA GLN A 133 9.66 13.04 -8.01
C GLN A 133 8.98 12.93 -6.64
N ALA A 134 9.70 13.31 -5.61
CA ALA A 134 9.19 13.40 -4.25
C ALA A 134 9.58 14.76 -3.67
N GLY A 135 8.67 15.40 -2.95
CA GLY A 135 8.92 16.71 -2.38
C GLY A 135 7.68 17.31 -1.72
N GLU A 136 7.88 18.41 -1.02
CA GLU A 136 6.80 19.19 -0.44
C GLU A 136 6.12 20.08 -1.50
N LYS A 137 4.78 20.17 -1.44
CA LYS A 137 3.98 21.06 -2.27
C LYS A 137 2.89 21.71 -1.41
N GLY A 138 3.18 22.89 -0.87
CA GLY A 138 2.33 23.52 0.14
C GLY A 138 2.33 22.70 1.42
N THR A 139 1.16 22.36 1.95
CA THR A 139 1.00 21.63 3.23
C THR A 139 1.05 20.11 3.12
N LYS A 140 1.49 19.57 1.97
CA LYS A 140 1.52 18.12 1.72
C LYS A 140 2.81 17.66 1.06
N ILE A 141 3.18 16.42 1.32
CA ILE A 141 4.23 15.72 0.60
C ILE A 141 3.60 15.02 -0.61
N VAL A 142 4.23 15.12 -1.77
CA VAL A 142 3.78 14.47 -3.01
C VAL A 142 4.88 13.57 -3.52
N ILE A 143 4.53 12.29 -3.76
CA ILE A 143 5.39 11.31 -4.41
C ILE A 143 4.72 10.89 -5.71
N ARG A 144 5.33 11.21 -6.84
CA ARG A 144 4.78 10.93 -8.17
C ARG A 144 5.80 10.26 -9.07
N ALA A 145 5.32 9.39 -9.93
CA ALA A 145 6.10 8.83 -11.02
C ALA A 145 5.28 8.86 -12.31
N ASN A 146 5.96 9.08 -13.42
CA ASN A 146 5.43 8.94 -14.76
C ASN A 146 6.59 8.51 -15.65
N ALA A 147 6.97 7.22 -15.54
CA ALA A 147 8.18 6.68 -16.14
C ALA A 147 7.87 5.40 -16.91
N GLU A 148 8.64 5.14 -17.97
CA GLU A 148 8.64 3.83 -18.62
C GLU A 148 9.68 2.94 -17.97
N LYS A 149 9.28 1.73 -17.58
CA LYS A 149 10.17 0.79 -16.91
C LYS A 149 10.11 -0.60 -17.53
N PRO A 150 11.26 -1.27 -17.76
CA PRO A 150 11.27 -2.69 -18.04
C PRO A 150 10.82 -3.46 -16.79
N VAL A 151 9.81 -4.31 -16.95
CA VAL A 151 9.26 -5.15 -15.89
C VAL A 151 9.15 -6.58 -16.38
N LYS A 152 9.47 -7.54 -15.51
CA LYS A 152 9.22 -8.96 -15.77
C LYS A 152 7.78 -9.29 -15.36
N ASN A 153 7.01 -9.83 -16.29
CA ASN A 153 5.75 -10.48 -15.99
C ASN A 153 6.03 -11.80 -15.26
N LEU A 154 5.60 -11.90 -14.02
CA LEU A 154 5.92 -13.05 -13.15
C LEU A 154 5.14 -14.31 -13.52
N ILE A 155 4.06 -14.17 -14.31
CA ILE A 155 3.26 -15.28 -14.81
C ILE A 155 3.83 -15.82 -16.11
N THR A 156 4.12 -14.95 -17.07
CA THR A 156 4.57 -15.37 -18.42
C THR A 156 6.09 -15.45 -18.57
N GLY A 157 6.84 -14.87 -17.63
CA GLY A 157 8.29 -14.79 -17.66
C GLY A 157 8.85 -13.73 -18.61
N LYS A 158 8.01 -13.10 -19.45
CA LYS A 158 8.43 -12.10 -20.44
C LYS A 158 8.81 -10.78 -19.78
N VAL A 159 9.81 -10.12 -20.35
CA VAL A 159 10.15 -8.73 -20.00
C VAL A 159 9.35 -7.81 -20.92
N GLU A 160 8.63 -6.87 -20.32
CA GLU A 160 7.75 -5.93 -21.00
C GLU A 160 8.13 -4.49 -20.60
N LYS A 161 8.08 -3.54 -21.54
CA LYS A 161 8.20 -2.12 -21.22
C LYS A 161 6.82 -1.59 -20.84
N LYS A 162 6.66 -1.10 -19.61
CA LYS A 162 5.38 -0.56 -19.12
C LYS A 162 5.55 0.89 -18.66
N LYS A 163 4.58 1.74 -19.01
CA LYS A 163 4.41 3.06 -18.41
C LYS A 163 3.83 2.93 -17.01
N ILE A 164 4.56 3.41 -16.01
CA ILE A 164 4.18 3.44 -14.60
C ILE A 164 3.75 4.86 -14.27
N ALA A 165 2.53 5.04 -13.75
CA ALA A 165 2.03 6.35 -13.36
C ALA A 165 1.27 6.31 -12.02
N PHE A 166 1.68 7.17 -11.08
CA PHE A 166 0.97 7.42 -9.84
C PHE A 166 1.30 8.81 -9.30
N ALA A 167 0.43 9.31 -8.41
CA ALA A 167 0.65 10.54 -7.66
C ALA A 167 0.08 10.37 -6.26
N PHE A 168 0.91 9.91 -5.34
CA PHE A 168 0.55 9.74 -3.93
C PHE A 168 0.80 11.03 -3.16
N GLN A 169 -0.07 11.28 -2.21
CA GLN A 169 -0.10 12.48 -1.40
C GLN A 169 -0.14 12.09 0.07
N HIS A 170 0.68 12.76 0.87
CA HIS A 170 0.60 12.71 2.32
C HIS A 170 0.30 14.12 2.83
N HIS A 171 -0.93 14.32 3.30
CA HIS A 171 -1.31 15.50 4.08
C HIS A 171 -0.95 15.29 5.55
N ASN A 172 -0.60 16.37 6.27
CA ASN A 172 -0.53 16.29 7.73
C ASN A 172 -1.88 15.78 8.26
N VAL A 173 -1.82 14.71 9.07
CA VAL A 173 -2.99 14.03 9.62
C VAL A 173 -3.41 14.60 10.97
N GLU A 174 -2.61 15.47 11.58
CA GLU A 174 -2.94 16.19 12.81
C GLU A 174 -4.26 16.97 12.67
N GLY A 175 -5.16 16.80 13.65
CA GLY A 175 -6.51 17.36 13.60
C GLY A 175 -7.42 16.78 12.49
N ARG A 176 -6.95 15.79 11.73
CA ARG A 176 -7.68 15.10 10.65
C ARG A 176 -8.02 13.66 10.99
N ILE A 177 -7.66 13.19 12.18
CA ILE A 177 -8.03 11.88 12.71
C ILE A 177 -9.35 12.04 13.46
N VAL A 178 -10.38 11.30 13.05
CA VAL A 178 -11.70 11.31 13.67
C VAL A 178 -11.97 9.93 14.25
N SER A 179 -12.40 9.87 15.51
CA SER A 179 -12.73 8.59 16.16
C SER A 179 -13.95 7.94 15.49
N LYS A 180 -14.07 6.62 15.61
CA LYS A 180 -15.17 5.85 15.03
C LYS A 180 -16.55 6.41 15.38
N GLU A 181 -16.74 6.86 16.63
CA GLU A 181 -18.00 7.40 17.14
C GLU A 181 -18.38 8.69 16.42
N ARG A 182 -17.39 9.55 16.14
CA ARG A 182 -17.59 10.86 15.50
C ARG A 182 -17.54 10.79 13.97
N VAL A 183 -16.96 9.73 13.42
CA VAL A 183 -16.91 9.54 11.96
C VAL A 183 -18.31 9.36 11.40
N ALA A 184 -19.18 8.59 12.06
CA ALA A 184 -20.57 8.39 11.63
C ALA A 184 -21.33 9.72 11.48
N ASP A 185 -20.99 10.72 12.30
CA ASP A 185 -21.63 12.04 12.29
C ASP A 185 -21.04 13.00 11.25
N SER A 186 -19.87 12.70 10.68
CA SER A 186 -19.25 13.57 9.67
C SER A 186 -20.10 13.61 8.40
N ALA A 187 -20.45 14.82 7.94
CA ALA A 187 -21.17 15.04 6.69
C ALA A 187 -20.46 14.36 5.49
N ARG A 188 -19.12 14.37 5.51
CA ARG A 188 -18.28 13.77 4.46
C ARG A 188 -18.25 12.23 4.53
N PHE A 189 -18.41 11.66 5.71
CA PHE A 189 -18.58 10.22 5.88
C PHE A 189 -19.96 9.77 5.37
N ARG A 190 -21.02 10.48 5.76
CA ARG A 190 -22.38 10.23 5.24
C ARG A 190 -22.41 10.33 3.71
N GLU A 191 -21.81 11.35 3.11
CA GLU A 191 -21.77 11.48 1.64
C GLU A 191 -21.17 10.26 0.91
N VAL A 192 -20.14 9.64 1.49
CA VAL A 192 -19.39 8.53 0.89
C VAL A 192 -20.02 7.17 1.20
N TYR A 193 -20.55 6.99 2.40
CA TYR A 193 -20.99 5.68 2.91
C TYR A 193 -22.51 5.52 3.00
N ASP A 194 -23.29 6.62 3.02
CA ASP A 194 -24.76 6.62 3.19
C ASP A 194 -25.51 6.44 1.84
N LYS A 195 -24.80 6.54 0.70
CA LYS A 195 -25.39 6.45 -0.65
C LYS A 195 -25.92 5.07 -1.07
N TYR A 196 -25.77 4.02 -0.26
CA TYR A 196 -26.29 2.69 -0.56
C TYR A 196 -27.25 2.19 0.54
N LYS A 197 -28.55 2.42 0.32
CA LYS A 197 -29.64 1.65 0.93
C LYS A 197 -29.37 0.16 0.65
N GLY A 198 -28.89 -0.56 1.66
CA GLY A 198 -28.54 -1.99 1.58
C GLY A 198 -27.04 -2.24 1.53
N GLY A 199 -26.39 -2.33 2.71
CA GLY A 199 -25.02 -2.85 2.84
C GLY A 199 -24.02 -1.99 3.63
N ALA A 200 -24.47 -0.90 4.26
CA ALA A 200 -23.61 0.02 5.03
C ALA A 200 -22.80 -0.67 6.16
N ARG A 201 -23.32 -1.75 6.75
CA ARG A 201 -22.62 -2.52 7.80
C ARG A 201 -21.46 -3.40 7.31
N MET A 202 -21.36 -3.71 6.01
CA MET A 202 -20.29 -4.60 5.50
C MET A 202 -19.05 -3.85 4.99
N LYS A 203 -19.11 -2.52 4.85
CA LYS A 203 -18.02 -1.72 4.24
C LYS A 203 -17.24 -0.88 5.26
N SER A 204 -17.58 -0.98 6.54
CA SER A 204 -16.93 -0.33 7.70
C SER A 204 -15.78 -1.14 8.30
N ALA A 205 -15.42 -2.30 7.73
CA ALA A 205 -14.47 -3.23 8.31
C ALA A 205 -13.06 -2.65 8.58
N SER A 206 -12.58 -1.64 7.84
CA SER A 206 -11.33 -0.93 8.19
C SER A 206 -11.46 -0.07 9.44
N MET A 207 -12.61 0.60 9.63
CA MET A 207 -12.83 1.45 10.79
C MET A 207 -13.02 0.64 12.07
N ASP A 208 -13.59 -0.56 11.97
CA ASP A 208 -13.67 -1.50 13.10
C ASP A 208 -12.28 -1.98 13.56
N LEU A 209 -11.28 -2.02 12.67
CA LEU A 209 -9.94 -2.49 13.00
C LEU A 209 -9.05 -1.43 13.66
N GLU A 210 -9.23 -0.14 13.33
CA GLU A 210 -8.33 0.94 13.78
C GLU A 210 -8.97 1.90 14.82
N GLY A 211 -10.30 1.89 14.99
CA GLY A 211 -11.00 2.76 15.96
C GLY A 211 -11.06 4.24 15.57
N TYR A 212 -10.47 4.62 14.43
CA TYR A 212 -10.50 5.97 13.87
C TYR A 212 -10.46 5.94 12.34
N ALA A 213 -10.72 7.09 11.71
CA ALA A 213 -10.47 7.32 10.28
C ALA A 213 -9.69 8.62 10.08
N VAL A 214 -8.76 8.60 9.12
CA VAL A 214 -8.05 9.80 8.67
C VAL A 214 -8.78 10.42 7.49
N THR A 215 -9.05 11.71 7.58
CA THR A 215 -10.02 12.42 6.74
C THR A 215 -9.39 13.15 5.55
N VAL A 216 -8.12 12.84 5.27
CA VAL A 216 -7.28 13.40 4.20
C VAL A 216 -6.48 12.28 3.52
N HIS A 217 -6.02 12.52 2.29
CA HIS A 217 -5.10 11.58 1.64
C HIS A 217 -3.81 11.50 2.45
N HIS A 218 -3.38 10.29 2.77
CA HIS A 218 -2.20 10.08 3.58
C HIS A 218 -1.49 8.79 3.17
N LEU A 219 -0.25 8.68 3.61
CA LEU A 219 0.47 7.42 3.69
C LEU A 219 0.31 6.94 5.14
N SER A 220 -0.14 5.70 5.33
CA SER A 220 -0.37 5.08 6.64
C SER A 220 0.71 4.03 6.91
N PRO A 221 1.24 3.85 8.13
CA PRO A 221 2.11 2.72 8.41
C PRO A 221 1.40 1.40 8.03
N HIS A 222 2.13 0.46 7.44
CA HIS A 222 1.61 -0.87 7.14
C HIS A 222 1.13 -1.57 8.42
N PRO A 223 0.07 -2.42 8.39
CA PRO A 223 -0.47 -3.07 9.59
C PRO A 223 0.56 -3.77 10.48
N TYR A 224 1.61 -4.37 9.90
CA TYR A 224 2.70 -4.97 10.69
C TYR A 224 3.53 -3.96 11.48
N LEU A 225 3.69 -2.74 10.98
CA LEU A 225 4.31 -1.65 11.74
C LEU A 225 3.40 -1.20 12.89
N LEU A 226 2.09 -1.09 12.62
CA LEU A 226 1.10 -0.71 13.64
C LEU A 226 0.99 -1.76 14.75
N GLN A 227 0.98 -3.05 14.41
CA GLN A 227 0.98 -4.15 15.39
C GLN A 227 2.16 -4.07 16.37
N LEU A 228 3.27 -3.46 15.94
CA LEU A 228 4.50 -3.33 16.70
C LEU A 228 4.84 -1.85 17.02
N CYS A 229 3.85 -0.94 17.03
CA CYS A 229 4.08 0.51 17.14
C CYS A 229 4.95 0.89 18.36
N SER A 230 4.73 0.26 19.51
CA SER A 230 5.54 0.45 20.73
C SER A 230 7.00 0.04 20.56
N LYS A 231 7.28 -1.01 19.78
CA LYS A 231 8.66 -1.44 19.46
C LYS A 231 9.38 -0.44 18.55
N PHE A 232 8.62 0.33 17.76
CA PHE A 232 9.15 1.43 16.95
C PHE A 232 9.31 2.73 17.74
N GLY A 233 8.83 2.78 18.99
CA GLY A 233 8.95 3.92 19.91
C GLY A 233 7.74 4.86 19.92
N TYR A 234 6.59 4.42 19.40
CA TYR A 234 5.35 5.20 19.40
C TYR A 234 4.42 4.77 20.53
N GLU A 235 3.66 5.72 21.08
CA GLU A 235 2.75 5.45 22.20
C GLU A 235 1.60 4.52 21.78
N ASP A 236 1.03 4.79 20.61
CA ASP A 236 -0.06 4.01 20.03
C ASP A 236 -0.06 4.11 18.49
N ASN A 237 -1.06 3.48 17.87
CA ASN A 237 -1.21 3.51 16.42
C ASN A 237 -1.46 4.92 15.87
N LYS A 238 -2.16 5.77 16.63
CA LYS A 238 -2.52 7.13 16.23
C LYS A 238 -1.27 8.02 16.24
N ASP A 239 -0.44 7.89 17.27
CA ASP A 239 0.85 8.55 17.39
C ASP A 239 1.75 8.21 16.19
N PHE A 240 1.83 6.94 15.81
CA PHE A 240 2.60 6.54 14.62
C PHE A 240 2.05 7.15 13.31
N GLN A 241 0.72 7.31 13.17
CA GLN A 241 0.16 8.00 11.99
C GLN A 241 0.63 9.46 11.89
N LEU A 242 0.75 10.15 13.02
CA LEU A 242 1.16 11.57 13.06
C LEU A 242 2.60 11.76 12.58
N HIS A 243 3.47 10.80 12.89
CA HIS A 243 4.90 10.85 12.61
C HIS A 243 5.32 10.26 11.24
N VAL A 244 4.36 9.83 10.40
CA VAL A 244 4.68 9.38 9.02
C VAL A 244 5.36 10.48 8.22
N LYS A 245 4.98 11.75 8.44
CA LYS A 245 5.57 12.89 7.74
C LYS A 245 7.09 12.94 7.95
N ASP A 246 7.57 12.66 9.16
CA ASP A 246 8.99 12.76 9.51
C ASP A 246 9.82 11.73 8.75
N TYR A 247 9.33 10.48 8.68
CA TYR A 247 9.92 9.45 7.83
C TYR A 247 10.03 9.91 6.36
N LEU A 248 8.97 10.48 5.81
CA LEU A 248 8.98 10.92 4.41
C LEU A 248 9.98 12.06 4.20
N LEU A 249 10.05 13.03 5.12
CA LEU A 249 10.99 14.15 5.04
C LEU A 249 12.45 13.70 5.12
N GLU A 250 12.78 12.63 5.84
CA GLU A 250 14.14 12.09 5.87
C GLU A 250 14.61 11.52 4.52
N HIS A 251 13.67 11.05 3.68
CA HIS A 251 13.97 10.33 2.45
C HIS A 251 13.80 11.14 1.16
N ILE A 252 13.13 12.30 1.21
CA ILE A 252 12.90 13.14 0.02
C ILE A 252 13.89 14.30 -0.11
N LYS A 253 14.90 14.37 0.76
CA LYS A 253 16.01 15.34 0.71
C LYS A 253 16.94 15.10 -0.49
#